data_AF-A0A6I1NPZ3-F1
#
_entry.id   AF-A0A6I1NPZ3-F1
#
_cell.length_a   1.000
_cell.length_b   1.000
_cell.length_c   1.000
_cell.angle_alpha   90.00
_cell.angle_beta   90.00
_cell.angle_gamma   90.00
#
_symmetry.space_group_name_H-M   'P 1'
#
loop_
_entity.id
_entity.type
_entity.pdbx_description
1 polymer ?
#
loop_
_entity_poly.entity_id
_entity_poly.type
_entity_poly.pdbx_seq_one_letter_code
_entity_poly.pdbx_strand_id
1 'polypeptide(L)'
;MKQKIECPECNSPLKVWIDIDAEISFHVSSTGKLNKREVQDNQQSDGRCGLECLECDWKVYGQDCKDDAMLKVIEAADEKYRALRLTVVPLKN
;
A
#
# COMPACT_ATOMS: atom_id res chain seq x y z
N MET A 1 19.04 16.40 -16.29
CA MET A 1 19.65 15.26 -15.58
C MET A 1 18.52 14.46 -14.93
N LYS A 2 18.53 13.13 -14.97
CA LYS A 2 17.55 12.32 -14.21
C LYS A 2 17.94 12.42 -12.73
N GLN A 3 17.05 12.93 -11.89
CA GLN A 3 17.24 12.91 -10.44
C GLN A 3 17.26 11.44 -10.00
N LYS A 4 18.29 11.05 -9.24
CA LYS A 4 18.40 9.70 -8.71
C LYS A 4 17.48 9.58 -7.50
N ILE A 5 16.69 8.50 -7.44
CA ILE A 5 15.82 8.19 -6.31
C ILE A 5 16.54 7.14 -5.46
N GLU A 6 17.26 7.62 -4.45
CA GLU A 6 18.14 6.83 -3.59
C GLU A 6 17.95 7.26 -2.12
N CYS A 7 18.33 6.40 -1.17
CA CYS A 7 18.25 6.73 0.25
C CYS A 7 19.16 7.91 0.60
N PRO A 8 18.67 8.93 1.33
CA PRO A 8 19.49 10.09 1.70
C PRO A 8 20.59 9.77 2.72
N GLU A 9 20.47 8.66 3.46
CA GLU A 9 21.44 8.27 4.50
C GLU A 9 22.60 7.43 3.94
N CYS A 10 22.32 6.50 3.01
CA CYS A 10 23.30 5.52 2.55
C CYS A 10 23.42 5.40 1.02
N ASN A 11 22.62 6.15 0.25
CA ASN A 11 22.55 6.09 -1.21
C ASN A 11 22.10 4.73 -1.80
N SER A 12 21.57 3.84 -0.96
CA SER A 12 21.03 2.54 -1.42
C SER A 12 19.65 2.68 -2.09
N PRO A 13 19.21 1.67 -2.86
CA PRO A 13 17.89 1.66 -3.46
C PRO A 13 16.75 1.70 -2.43
N LEU A 14 15.60 2.21 -2.87
CA LEU A 14 14.38 2.34 -2.08
C LEU A 14 13.30 1.39 -2.60
N LYS A 15 12.42 0.92 -1.70
CA LYS A 15 11.12 0.31 -2.05
C LYS A 15 9.99 1.27 -1.70
N VAL A 16 8.91 1.24 -2.48
CA VAL A 16 7.63 1.83 -2.07
C VAL A 16 6.87 0.81 -1.26
N TRP A 17 6.31 1.22 -0.14
CA TRP A 17 5.39 0.42 0.67
C TRP A 17 4.01 1.09 0.68
N ILE A 18 2.96 0.28 0.78
CA ILE A 18 1.56 0.69 0.85
C ILE A 18 0.92 -0.22 1.89
N ASP A 19 0.41 0.35 2.97
CA ASP A 19 -0.40 -0.39 3.95
C ASP A 19 -1.85 -0.37 3.50
N ILE A 20 -2.47 -1.54 3.47
CA ILE A 20 -3.83 -1.74 2.99
C ILE A 20 -4.73 -2.09 4.17
N ASP A 21 -5.72 -1.24 4.43
CA ASP A 21 -6.79 -1.53 5.38
C ASP A 21 -8.00 -2.08 4.60
N ALA A 22 -8.34 -3.34 4.87
CA ALA A 22 -9.46 -4.01 4.20
C ALA A 22 -10.45 -4.60 5.20
N GLU A 23 -11.73 -4.53 4.85
CA GLU A 23 -12.81 -5.21 5.56
C GLU A 23 -13.22 -6.49 4.81
N ILE A 24 -13.46 -7.56 5.56
CA ILE A 24 -14.08 -8.78 5.06
C ILE A 24 -15.42 -8.95 5.77
N SER A 25 -16.50 -8.97 5.00
CA SER A 25 -17.86 -9.12 5.54
C SER A 25 -18.57 -10.34 4.93
N PHE A 26 -19.55 -10.86 5.67
CA PHE A 26 -20.34 -12.02 5.26
C PHE A 26 -21.82 -11.74 5.43
N HIS A 27 -22.61 -12.13 4.43
CA HIS A 27 -24.06 -12.15 4.56
C HIS A 27 -24.49 -13.34 5.41
N VAL A 28 -25.30 -13.09 6.43
CA VAL A 28 -25.86 -14.10 7.32
C VAL A 28 -27.33 -14.35 6.96
N SER A 29 -27.71 -15.61 6.75
CA SER A 29 -29.11 -16.00 6.53
C SER A 29 -29.92 -15.93 7.83
N SER A 30 -31.25 -16.00 7.73
CA SER A 30 -32.15 -16.16 8.89
C SER A 30 -31.90 -17.44 9.70
N THR A 31 -31.19 -18.41 9.13
CA THR A 31 -30.79 -19.67 9.78
C THR A 31 -29.34 -19.68 10.28
N GLY A 32 -28.64 -18.55 10.19
CA GLY A 32 -27.25 -18.41 10.65
C GLY A 32 -26.18 -18.96 9.70
N LYS A 33 -26.52 -19.25 8.44
CA LYS A 33 -25.54 -19.68 7.42
C LYS A 33 -24.85 -18.46 6.81
N LEU A 34 -23.55 -18.58 6.55
CA LEU A 34 -22.77 -17.61 5.81
C LEU A 34 -22.87 -17.91 4.32
N ASN A 35 -23.24 -16.91 3.51
CA ASN A 35 -23.50 -17.12 2.09
C ASN A 35 -22.51 -16.35 1.21
N LYS A 36 -22.69 -15.03 1.15
CA LYS A 36 -21.91 -14.13 0.30
C LYS A 36 -20.76 -13.54 1.12
N ARG A 37 -19.57 -13.51 0.52
CA ARG A 37 -18.39 -12.83 1.06
C ARG A 37 -18.12 -11.58 0.25
N GLU A 38 -17.89 -10.48 0.92
CA GLU A 38 -17.45 -9.23 0.31
C GLU A 38 -16.11 -8.83 0.92
N VAL A 39 -15.24 -8.27 0.08
CA VAL A 39 -13.95 -7.72 0.50
C VAL A 39 -13.94 -6.28 0.01
N GLN A 40 -13.84 -5.35 0.94
CA GLN A 40 -13.82 -3.93 0.66
C GLN A 40 -12.48 -3.36 1.09
N ASP A 41 -11.81 -2.68 0.16
CA ASP A 41 -10.68 -1.83 0.50
C ASP A 41 -11.24 -0.54 1.10
N ASN A 42 -10.79 -0.20 2.31
CA ASN A 42 -11.26 0.99 3.03
C ASN A 42 -10.56 2.26 2.55
N GLN A 43 -9.68 2.18 1.54
CA GLN A 43 -9.07 3.29 0.79
C GLN A 43 -8.77 4.51 1.67
N GLN A 44 -8.02 4.29 2.76
CA GLN A 44 -7.75 5.35 3.71
C GLN A 44 -6.95 6.47 3.04
N SER A 45 -7.42 7.69 3.23
CA SER A 45 -6.85 8.91 2.64
C SER A 45 -5.68 9.48 3.46
N ASP A 46 -5.19 8.78 4.48
CA ASP A 46 -4.27 9.29 5.52
C ASP A 46 -2.79 8.94 5.29
N GLY A 47 -2.40 8.59 4.06
CA GLY A 47 -0.98 8.59 3.69
C GLY A 47 -0.18 7.39 4.21
N ARG A 48 -0.81 6.21 4.35
CA ARG A 48 -0.10 4.95 4.64
C ARG A 48 0.59 4.36 3.41
N CYS A 49 1.30 5.18 2.69
CA CYS A 49 2.26 4.76 1.69
C CYS A 49 3.52 5.59 1.84
N GLY A 50 4.64 5.09 1.35
CA GLY A 50 5.90 5.81 1.50
C GLY A 50 7.08 5.09 0.91
N LEU A 51 8.28 5.58 1.22
CA LEU A 51 9.53 4.95 0.83
C LEU A 51 10.23 4.38 2.04
N GLU A 52 10.93 3.28 1.83
CA GLU A 52 11.77 2.64 2.83
C GLU A 52 13.06 2.19 2.14
N CYS A 53 14.19 2.38 2.82
CA CYS A 53 15.47 1.89 2.34
C CYS A 53 15.53 0.37 2.40
N LEU A 54 16.25 -0.24 1.45
CA LEU A 54 16.49 -1.69 1.46
C LEU A 54 17.66 -2.10 2.36
N GLU A 55 18.50 -1.16 2.82
CA GLU A 55 19.77 -1.45 3.49
C GLU A 55 19.91 -0.81 4.88
N CYS A 56 19.18 0.26 5.20
CA CYS A 56 19.20 0.91 6.51
C CYS A 56 17.79 1.23 7.00
N ASP A 57 17.68 1.76 8.22
CA ASP A 57 16.40 2.03 8.89
C ASP A 57 15.65 3.27 8.39
N TRP A 58 16.14 3.92 7.32
CA TRP A 58 15.48 5.10 6.78
C TRP A 58 14.12 4.74 6.17
N LYS A 59 13.07 5.43 6.61
CA LYS A 59 11.70 5.33 6.10
C LYS A 59 11.06 6.71 6.14
N VAL A 60 10.25 7.02 5.13
CA VAL A 60 9.44 8.24 5.09
C VAL A 60 8.02 7.91 4.63
N TYR A 61 7.04 8.52 5.30
CA TYR A 61 5.64 8.45 4.90
C TYR A 61 5.38 9.48 3.79
N GLY A 62 4.45 9.21 2.88
CA GLY A 62 4.13 10.09 1.77
C GLY A 62 3.74 11.49 2.23
N GLN A 63 2.96 11.61 3.31
CA GLN A 63 2.59 12.89 3.91
C GLN A 63 3.77 13.68 4.49
N ASP A 64 4.86 13.00 4.86
CA ASP A 64 6.06 13.59 5.46
C ASP A 64 7.19 13.77 4.43
N CYS A 65 7.01 13.26 3.20
CA CYS A 65 8.01 13.33 2.14
C CYS A 65 8.01 14.72 1.49
N LYS A 66 9.15 15.42 1.59
CA LYS A 66 9.31 16.79 1.05
C LYS A 66 10.04 16.84 -0.29
N ASP A 67 10.57 15.72 -0.76
CA ASP A 67 11.26 15.64 -2.05
C ASP A 67 10.23 15.33 -3.16
N ASP A 68 10.07 16.27 -4.10
CA ASP A 68 9.09 16.17 -5.19
C ASP A 68 9.29 14.94 -6.08
N ALA A 69 10.54 14.49 -6.26
CA ALA A 69 10.83 13.34 -7.11
C ALA A 69 10.48 12.03 -6.40
N MET A 70 10.73 11.95 -5.10
CA MET A 70 10.27 10.85 -4.25
C MET A 70 8.74 10.81 -4.13
N LEU A 71 8.09 11.97 -3.95
CA LEU A 71 6.63 12.08 -3.93
C LEU A 71 6.00 11.51 -5.20
N LYS A 72 6.51 11.86 -6.39
CA LYS A 72 6.03 11.30 -7.66
C LYS A 72 6.14 9.78 -7.75
N VAL A 73 7.16 9.19 -7.14
CA VAL A 73 7.31 7.73 -7.10
C VAL A 73 6.24 7.09 -6.21
N ILE A 74 5.94 7.73 -5.07
CA ILE A 74 4.88 7.29 -4.15
C ILE A 74 3.51 7.42 -4.84
N GLU A 75 3.21 8.56 -5.47
CA GLU A 75 1.97 8.80 -6.21
C GLU A 75 1.78 7.80 -7.36
N ALA A 76 2.83 7.50 -8.12
CA ALA A 76 2.77 6.51 -9.20
C ALA A 76 2.51 5.08 -8.70
N ALA A 77 2.92 4.75 -7.47
CA ALA A 77 2.59 3.48 -6.85
C ALA A 77 1.14 3.44 -6.35
N ASP A 78 0.65 4.54 -5.76
CA ASP A 78 -0.75 4.68 -5.34
C ASP A 78 -1.71 4.59 -6.54
N GLU A 79 -1.41 5.23 -7.66
CA GLU A 79 -2.21 5.13 -8.89
C GLU A 79 -2.29 3.68 -9.39
N LYS A 80 -1.16 2.97 -9.39
CA LYS A 80 -1.14 1.54 -9.73
C LYS A 80 -1.99 0.73 -8.76
N TYR A 81 -1.91 1.03 -7.46
CA TYR A 81 -2.70 0.37 -6.43
C TYR A 81 -4.21 0.58 -6.62
N ARG A 82 -4.66 1.80 -6.92
CA ARG A 82 -6.08 2.11 -7.20
C ARG A 82 -6.64 1.34 -8.39
N ALA A 83 -5.79 0.90 -9.31
CA ALA A 83 -6.16 0.05 -10.44
C ALA A 83 -6.23 -1.45 -10.09
N LEU A 84 -5.87 -1.84 -8.86
CA LEU A 84 -5.92 -3.22 -8.40
C LEU A 84 -7.26 -3.54 -7.73
N ARG A 85 -7.61 -4.84 -7.74
CA ARG A 85 -8.70 -5.39 -6.95
C ARG A 85 -8.14 -6.35 -5.92
N LEU A 86 -8.35 -6.05 -4.64
CA LEU A 86 -8.02 -6.96 -3.56
C LEU A 86 -8.87 -8.24 -3.67
N THR A 87 -8.24 -9.41 -3.63
CA THR A 87 -8.94 -10.69 -3.64
C THR A 87 -8.33 -11.62 -2.60
N VAL A 88 -9.19 -12.31 -1.84
CA VAL A 88 -8.77 -13.30 -0.84
C VAL A 88 -8.89 -14.70 -1.44
N VAL A 89 -7.75 -15.38 -1.60
CA VAL A 89 -7.67 -16.74 -2.13
C VAL A 89 -7.64 -17.73 -0.96
N PRO A 90 -8.47 -18.79 -0.96
CA PRO A 90 -8.40 -19.83 0.07
C PRO A 90 -7.01 -20.46 0.14
N LEU A 91 -6.58 -20.85 1.35
CA LEU A 91 -5.40 -21.69 1.51
C LEU A 91 -5.64 -23.01 0.78
N LYS A 92 -4.65 -23.44 -0.02
CA LYS A 92 -4.66 -24.82 -0.55
C LYS A 92 -4.33 -25.75 0.60
N ASN A 93 -5.28 -26.64 0.93
CA ASN A 93 -5.01 -27.81 1.77
C ASN A 93 -4.26 -28.87 0.96
#